data_AF-A0A318YNT1-F1
#
_entry.id   AF-A0A318YNT1-F1
#
_cell.length_a   1.000
_cell.length_b   1.000
_cell.length_c   1.000
_cell.angle_alpha   90.00
_cell.angle_beta   90.00
_cell.angle_gamma   90.00
#
_symmetry.space_group_name_H-M   'P 1'
#
loop_
_entity.id
_entity.type
_entity.pdbx_description
1 polymer ?
#
loop_
_entity_poly.entity_id
_entity_poly.type
_entity_poly.pdbx_seq_one_letter_code
_entity_poly.pdbx_strand_id
1 'polypeptide(L)'
;MRFWSWLRGEPRCEYYYKKRLDKIQYQIRYDTPRDQIKKWINEYNEEETLGFAILQRQRRLENEKQMAGAQQQQQQFRRRRCKQCQYQKEMCSACHEAMQTADVPPPYLSRFPEDLERDLAKLREELWKNRARLEAISQKLTDSRSWWALYAMVPRWRRNDAGRTFKWVEGRMSCANRGGCCGRTCGCCEEVLLEYQRPKWRDSGKVHIKVHSHCTAECACCIQFWGFYTPHPALPAICS
;
A
#
# COMPACT_ATOMS: atom_id res chain seq x y z
N MET A 1 9.28 27.18 26.49
CA MET A 1 9.00 25.73 26.23
C MET A 1 9.64 25.15 24.95
N ARG A 2 10.59 25.82 24.26
CA ARG A 2 11.26 25.26 23.05
C ARG A 2 12.43 24.31 23.38
N PHE A 3 12.99 24.41 24.58
CA PHE A 3 14.19 23.70 25.01
C PHE A 3 13.93 22.21 25.35
N TRP A 4 12.73 21.90 25.85
CA TRP A 4 12.41 20.58 26.40
C TRP A 4 12.06 19.51 25.36
N SER A 5 11.78 19.87 24.09
CA SER A 5 11.58 18.85 23.04
C SER A 5 12.89 18.29 22.52
N TRP A 6 14.00 19.04 22.63
CA TRP A 6 15.32 18.60 22.17
C TRP A 6 15.91 17.53 23.10
N LEU A 7 15.70 17.66 24.41
CA LEU A 7 16.14 16.68 25.42
C LEU A 7 15.41 15.32 25.36
N ARG A 8 14.30 15.19 24.63
CA ARG A 8 13.50 13.95 24.54
C ARG A 8 13.77 13.09 23.31
N GLY A 9 14.63 13.53 22.39
CA GLY A 9 14.94 12.78 21.17
C GLY A 9 13.76 12.59 20.20
N GLU A 10 12.58 13.17 20.46
CA GLU A 10 11.44 13.10 19.55
C GLU A 10 11.71 13.98 18.32
N PRO A 11 11.55 13.45 17.09
CA PRO A 11 11.64 14.27 15.90
C PRO A 11 10.65 15.43 15.97
N ARG A 12 11.10 16.61 15.53
CA ARG A 12 10.37 17.88 15.70
C ARG A 12 8.95 17.79 15.10
N CYS A 13 8.77 17.05 14.00
CA CYS A 13 7.47 16.84 13.36
C CYS A 13 6.49 16.03 14.23
N GLU A 14 6.95 15.01 14.94
CA GLU A 14 6.13 14.16 15.81
C GLU A 14 5.66 14.93 17.04
N TYR A 15 6.55 15.71 17.66
CA TYR A 15 6.18 16.57 18.79
C TYR A 15 5.05 17.54 18.42
N TYR A 16 5.17 18.24 17.28
CA TYR A 16 4.13 19.19 16.85
C TYR A 16 2.84 18.48 16.43
N TYR A 17 2.94 17.28 15.89
CA TYR A 17 1.79 16.45 15.58
C TYR A 17 1.02 16.07 16.84
N LYS A 18 1.69 15.44 17.82
CA LYS A 18 1.10 15.04 19.11
C LYS A 18 0.46 16.23 19.81
N LYS A 19 1.20 17.33 19.95
CA LYS A 19 0.69 18.57 20.55
C LYS A 19 -0.56 19.13 19.86
N ARG A 20 -0.68 18.97 18.53
CA ARG A 20 -1.87 19.40 17.79
C ARG A 20 -3.03 18.44 18.00
N LEU A 21 -2.78 17.14 18.02
CA LEU A 21 -3.81 16.16 18.34
C LEU A 21 -4.33 16.32 19.77
N ASP A 22 -3.46 16.51 20.76
CA ASP A 22 -3.86 16.72 22.16
C ASP A 22 -4.81 17.91 22.31
N LYS A 23 -4.53 19.00 21.59
CA LYS A 23 -5.43 20.17 21.56
C LYS A 23 -6.79 19.84 20.96
N ILE A 24 -6.83 19.06 19.89
CA ILE A 24 -8.09 18.65 19.24
C ILE A 24 -8.86 17.72 20.18
N GLN A 25 -8.19 16.73 20.78
CA GLN A 25 -8.79 15.81 21.75
C GLN A 25 -9.33 16.52 22.99
N TYR A 26 -8.63 17.53 23.50
CA TYR A 26 -9.12 18.35 24.61
C TYR A 26 -10.45 19.03 24.28
N GLN A 27 -10.61 19.54 23.06
CA GLN A 27 -11.85 20.16 22.59
C GLN A 27 -12.98 19.14 22.38
N ILE A 28 -12.63 17.89 22.07
CA ILE A 28 -13.57 16.79 21.87
C ILE A 28 -14.05 16.18 23.20
N ARG A 29 -13.29 16.29 24.29
CA ARG A 29 -13.35 15.40 25.48
C ARG A 29 -14.73 14.95 25.98
N TYR A 30 -15.77 15.78 25.87
CA TYR A 30 -17.15 15.44 26.25
C TYR A 30 -18.16 15.56 25.10
N ASP A 31 -17.72 15.98 23.91
CA ASP A 31 -18.55 16.15 22.73
C ASP A 31 -18.63 14.85 21.93
N THR A 32 -19.83 14.50 21.47
CA THR A 32 -20.03 13.37 20.57
C THR A 32 -20.16 13.89 19.14
N PRO A 33 -19.56 13.20 18.15
CA PRO A 33 -19.66 13.69 16.79
C PRO A 33 -21.13 13.62 16.35
N ARG A 34 -21.60 14.68 15.70
CA ARG A 34 -22.89 14.65 15.00
C ARG A 34 -22.92 13.48 14.02
N ASP A 35 -24.08 12.89 13.81
CA ASP A 35 -24.20 11.68 12.97
C ASP A 35 -23.75 11.92 11.54
N GLN A 36 -23.93 13.14 11.01
CA GLN A 36 -23.39 13.54 9.71
C GLN A 36 -21.85 13.43 9.65
N ILE A 37 -21.15 13.83 10.71
CA ILE A 37 -19.69 13.73 10.79
C ILE A 37 -19.26 12.27 10.97
N LYS A 38 -19.94 11.49 11.81
CA LYS A 38 -19.68 10.04 11.94
C LYS A 38 -19.80 9.33 10.60
N LYS A 39 -20.92 9.56 9.90
CA LYS A 39 -21.20 9.00 8.57
C LYS A 39 -20.12 9.39 7.58
N TRP A 40 -19.75 10.67 7.54
CA TRP A 40 -18.69 11.17 6.67
C TRP A 40 -17.32 10.52 6.97
N ILE A 41 -16.94 10.38 8.24
CA ILE A 41 -15.69 9.71 8.63
C ILE A 41 -15.70 8.24 8.16
N ASN A 42 -16.82 7.55 8.32
CA ASN A 42 -16.97 6.16 7.89
C ASN A 42 -16.87 6.02 6.36
N GLU A 43 -17.64 6.81 5.61
CA GLU A 43 -17.57 6.85 4.14
C GLU A 43 -16.14 7.10 3.65
N TYR A 44 -15.45 8.06 4.28
CA TYR A 44 -14.06 8.38 3.95
C TYR A 44 -13.11 7.20 4.24
N ASN A 45 -13.24 6.57 5.42
CA ASN A 45 -12.40 5.45 5.81
C ASN A 45 -12.59 4.23 4.90
N GLU A 46 -13.83 3.93 4.52
CA GLU A 46 -14.16 2.81 3.63
C GLU A 46 -13.58 3.03 2.24
N GLU A 47 -13.78 4.22 1.66
CA GLU A 47 -13.24 4.54 0.33
C GLU A 47 -11.70 4.64 0.35
N GLU A 48 -11.08 5.13 1.44
CA GLU A 48 -9.61 5.12 1.59
C GLU A 48 -9.07 3.68 1.68
N THR A 49 -9.75 2.81 2.43
CA THR A 49 -9.40 1.38 2.55
C THR A 49 -9.51 0.68 1.21
N LEU A 50 -10.56 0.99 0.42
CA LEU A 50 -10.72 0.49 -0.94
C LEU A 50 -9.55 0.95 -1.83
N GLY A 51 -9.15 2.21 -1.76
CA GLY A 51 -7.99 2.72 -2.50
C GLY A 51 -6.70 1.96 -2.17
N PHE A 52 -6.47 1.63 -0.90
CA PHE A 52 -5.34 0.79 -0.50
C PHE A 52 -5.45 -0.64 -1.01
N ALA A 53 -6.63 -1.23 -1.02
CA ALA A 53 -6.86 -2.56 -1.59
C ALA A 53 -6.55 -2.59 -3.10
N ILE A 54 -7.00 -1.57 -3.86
CA ILE A 54 -6.70 -1.41 -5.29
C ILE A 54 -5.17 -1.38 -5.50
N LEU A 55 -4.46 -0.55 -4.75
CA LEU A 55 -3.00 -0.41 -4.87
C LEU A 55 -2.25 -1.69 -4.50
N GLN A 56 -2.66 -2.36 -3.44
CA GLN A 56 -2.04 -3.65 -3.04
C GLN A 56 -2.29 -4.73 -4.10
N ARG A 57 -3.48 -4.74 -4.71
CA ARG A 57 -3.79 -5.66 -5.82
C ARG A 57 -2.97 -5.36 -7.07
N GLN A 58 -2.82 -4.08 -7.44
CA GLN A 58 -1.94 -3.67 -8.54
C GLN A 58 -0.52 -4.17 -8.32
N ARG A 59 0.05 -3.91 -7.13
CA ARG A 59 1.40 -4.35 -6.80
C ARG A 59 1.56 -5.87 -6.87
N ARG A 60 0.56 -6.63 -6.40
CA ARG A 60 0.57 -8.10 -6.51
C ARG A 60 0.64 -8.54 -7.97
N LEU A 61 -0.22 -8.00 -8.83
CA LEU A 61 -0.24 -8.33 -10.26
C LEU A 61 1.04 -7.88 -10.99
N GLU A 62 1.62 -6.74 -10.60
CA GLU A 62 2.91 -6.28 -11.13
C GLU A 62 4.04 -7.24 -10.75
N ASN A 63 4.07 -7.73 -9.50
CA ASN A 63 5.02 -8.74 -9.06
C ASN A 63 4.82 -10.06 -9.84
N GLU A 64 3.58 -10.51 -10.03
CA GLU A 64 3.26 -11.70 -10.84
C GLU A 64 3.77 -11.56 -12.28
N LYS A 65 3.54 -10.40 -12.91
CA LYS A 65 4.04 -10.09 -14.25
C LYS A 65 5.56 -10.13 -14.32
N GLN A 66 6.25 -9.55 -13.33
CA GLN A 66 7.71 -9.57 -13.26
C GLN A 66 8.25 -11.01 -13.11
N MET A 67 7.63 -11.83 -12.25
CA MET A 67 8.03 -13.23 -12.07
C MET A 67 7.81 -14.07 -13.34
N ALA A 68 6.68 -13.88 -14.04
CA ALA A 68 6.41 -14.55 -15.30
C ALA A 68 7.46 -14.19 -16.38
N GLY A 69 7.84 -12.92 -16.47
CA GLY A 69 8.91 -12.46 -17.37
C GLY A 69 10.28 -13.04 -17.03
N ALA A 70 10.64 -13.10 -15.75
CA ALA A 70 11.89 -13.70 -15.29
C ALA A 70 11.95 -15.21 -15.59
N GLN A 71 10.84 -15.94 -15.41
CA GLN A 71 10.75 -17.35 -15.76
C GLN A 71 10.89 -17.58 -17.27
N GLN A 72 10.25 -16.74 -18.11
CA GLN A 72 10.41 -16.81 -19.57
C GLN A 72 11.85 -16.53 -20.00
N GLN A 73 12.51 -15.51 -19.44
CA GLN A 73 13.92 -15.22 -19.72
C GLN A 73 14.82 -16.38 -19.29
N GLN A 74 14.64 -16.92 -18.08
CA GLN A 74 15.42 -18.06 -17.60
C GLN A 74 15.22 -19.30 -18.49
N GLN A 75 13.99 -19.57 -18.95
CA GLN A 75 13.72 -20.64 -19.92
C GLN A 75 14.35 -20.36 -21.29
N GLN A 76 14.33 -19.12 -21.78
CA GLN A 76 15.01 -18.74 -23.01
C GLN A 76 16.54 -18.85 -22.89
N PHE A 77 17.14 -18.51 -21.74
CA PHE A 77 18.55 -18.75 -21.46
C PHE A 77 18.87 -20.25 -21.42
N ARG A 78 18.01 -21.08 -20.81
CA ARG A 78 18.12 -22.56 -20.90
C ARG A 78 18.03 -23.07 -22.33
N ARG A 79 17.25 -22.40 -23.21
CA ARG A 79 17.11 -22.74 -24.64
C ARG A 79 18.25 -22.16 -25.51
N ARG A 80 18.96 -21.11 -25.07
CA ARG A 80 20.16 -20.60 -25.74
C ARG A 80 21.32 -21.57 -25.49
N ARG A 81 21.54 -22.44 -26.48
CA ARG A 81 22.66 -23.39 -26.65
C ARG A 81 23.90 -23.03 -25.82
N CYS A 82 24.28 -23.91 -24.90
CA CYS A 82 25.66 -23.98 -24.46
C CYS A 82 26.54 -24.20 -25.70
N LYS A 83 27.52 -23.32 -25.94
CA LYS A 83 28.43 -23.43 -27.09
C LYS A 83 29.30 -24.69 -27.05
N GLN A 84 29.33 -25.39 -25.92
CA GLN A 84 30.24 -26.49 -25.64
C GLN A 84 29.62 -27.89 -25.86
N CYS A 85 28.30 -28.04 -25.77
CA CYS A 85 27.63 -29.33 -26.00
C CYS A 85 26.73 -29.27 -27.24
N GLN A 86 27.27 -29.71 -28.38
CA GLN A 86 26.54 -29.87 -29.64
C GLN A 86 25.62 -31.12 -29.63
N TYR A 87 24.82 -31.34 -28.57
CA TYR A 87 23.89 -32.48 -28.52
C TYR A 87 22.46 -32.02 -28.26
N GLN A 88 21.52 -32.57 -29.02
CA GLN A 88 20.15 -32.02 -29.18
C GLN A 88 19.06 -32.85 -28.48
N LYS A 89 19.42 -33.85 -27.66
CA LYS A 89 18.45 -34.59 -26.85
C LYS A 89 18.92 -34.66 -25.40
N GLU A 90 18.06 -34.12 -24.55
CA GLU A 90 18.00 -34.25 -23.10
C GLU A 90 19.17 -33.66 -22.30
N MET A 91 18.83 -32.56 -21.60
CA MET A 91 19.43 -32.01 -20.39
C MET A 91 20.86 -32.47 -20.02
N CYS A 92 21.84 -31.57 -20.20
CA CYS A 92 23.14 -31.68 -19.52
C CYS A 92 22.94 -31.53 -18.00
N SER A 93 22.89 -32.63 -17.27
CA SER A 93 22.86 -32.65 -15.80
C SER A 93 24.12 -32.00 -15.19
N ALA A 94 25.28 -32.21 -15.82
CA ALA A 94 26.57 -31.69 -15.34
C ALA A 94 26.69 -30.16 -15.34
N CYS A 95 25.82 -29.46 -16.07
CA CYS A 95 25.88 -28.00 -16.25
C CYS A 95 24.98 -27.24 -15.24
N HIS A 96 24.07 -27.93 -14.54
CA HIS A 96 22.93 -27.30 -13.86
C HIS A 96 22.63 -27.81 -12.44
N GLU A 97 23.46 -28.67 -11.84
CA GLU A 97 23.22 -29.18 -10.46
C GLU A 97 23.17 -28.08 -9.37
N ALA A 98 23.54 -26.83 -9.67
CA ALA A 98 23.68 -25.77 -8.67
C ALA A 98 22.46 -24.83 -8.44
N MET A 99 21.25 -25.08 -8.98
CA MET A 99 20.14 -24.10 -8.83
C MET A 99 18.79 -24.66 -8.35
N GLN A 100 18.74 -25.79 -7.64
CA GLN A 100 17.48 -26.30 -7.07
C GLN A 100 17.24 -26.01 -5.58
N THR A 101 17.87 -24.99 -4.98
CA THR A 101 17.68 -24.68 -3.55
C THR A 101 17.47 -23.20 -3.23
N ALA A 102 16.65 -22.52 -4.03
CA ALA A 102 16.01 -21.29 -3.56
C ALA A 102 14.50 -21.52 -3.54
N ASP A 103 13.88 -21.30 -2.38
CA ASP A 103 12.44 -21.29 -2.13
C ASP A 103 11.72 -20.34 -3.11
N VAL A 104 11.51 -20.77 -4.35
CA VAL A 104 10.67 -20.07 -5.31
C VAL A 104 9.23 -20.40 -4.91
N PRO A 105 8.44 -19.41 -4.44
CA PRO A 105 7.04 -19.65 -4.13
C PRO A 105 6.35 -20.23 -5.37
N PRO A 106 5.40 -21.17 -5.23
CA PRO A 106 4.66 -21.72 -6.35
C PRO A 106 4.12 -20.58 -7.22
N PRO A 107 4.21 -20.67 -8.56
CA PRO A 107 3.58 -19.69 -9.44
C PRO A 107 2.09 -19.60 -9.10
N TYR A 108 1.61 -18.42 -8.75
CA TYR A 108 0.20 -18.19 -8.51
C TYR A 108 -0.51 -18.17 -9.86
N LEU A 109 -1.00 -19.34 -10.32
CA LEU A 109 -1.73 -19.57 -11.58
C LEU A 109 -0.99 -19.05 -12.84
N SER A 110 -0.69 -19.94 -13.80
CA SER A 110 -0.07 -19.54 -15.08
C SER A 110 -1.02 -18.66 -15.91
N ARG A 111 -1.05 -17.36 -15.61
CA ARG A 111 -1.83 -16.36 -16.35
C ARG A 111 -1.04 -15.82 -17.53
N PHE A 112 -1.77 -15.53 -18.61
CA PHE A 112 -1.18 -14.88 -19.77
C PHE A 112 -0.82 -13.41 -19.43
N PRO A 113 0.35 -12.91 -19.86
CA PRO A 113 0.76 -11.52 -19.63
C PRO A 113 -0.30 -10.48 -20.05
N GLU A 114 -1.04 -10.78 -21.12
CA GLU A 114 -2.11 -9.94 -21.67
C GLU A 114 -3.29 -9.82 -20.69
N ASP A 115 -3.61 -10.90 -19.97
CA ASP A 115 -4.66 -10.89 -18.95
C ASP A 115 -4.25 -10.02 -17.75
N LEU A 116 -2.99 -10.14 -17.31
CA LEU A 116 -2.43 -9.30 -16.24
C LEU A 116 -2.44 -7.82 -16.62
N GLU A 117 -2.10 -7.47 -17.87
CA GLU A 117 -2.16 -6.09 -18.34
C GLU A 117 -3.58 -5.54 -18.38
N ARG A 118 -4.54 -6.34 -18.86
CA ARG A 118 -5.96 -5.98 -18.87
C ARG A 118 -6.48 -5.72 -17.46
N ASP A 119 -6.12 -6.57 -16.50
CA ASP A 119 -6.56 -6.41 -15.11
C ASP A 119 -5.89 -5.23 -14.41
N LEU A 120 -4.59 -4.98 -14.68
CA LEU A 120 -3.91 -3.78 -14.22
C LEU A 120 -4.55 -2.50 -14.78
N ALA A 121 -4.93 -2.49 -16.06
CA ALA A 121 -5.63 -1.37 -16.67
C ALA A 121 -6.97 -1.09 -15.98
N LYS A 122 -7.79 -2.12 -15.73
CA LYS A 122 -9.04 -2.00 -14.97
C LYS A 122 -8.80 -1.44 -13.56
N LEU A 123 -7.78 -1.92 -12.86
CA LEU A 123 -7.47 -1.41 -11.52
C LEU A 123 -7.00 0.04 -11.54
N ARG A 124 -6.29 0.49 -12.59
CA ARG A 124 -5.88 1.90 -12.74
C ARG A 124 -7.08 2.80 -12.96
N GLU A 125 -8.05 2.36 -13.76
CA GLU A 125 -9.34 3.04 -13.93
C GLU A 125 -10.11 3.13 -12.60
N GLU A 126 -10.21 2.02 -11.87
CA GLU A 126 -10.88 2.00 -10.57
C GLU A 126 -10.17 2.87 -9.53
N LEU A 127 -8.84 2.94 -9.54
CA LEU A 127 -8.09 3.86 -8.67
C LEU A 127 -8.42 5.33 -8.99
N TRP A 128 -8.58 5.66 -10.28
CA TRP A 128 -8.98 7.01 -10.68
C TRP A 128 -10.40 7.35 -10.19
N LYS A 129 -11.37 6.43 -10.38
CA LYS A 129 -12.73 6.58 -9.86
C LYS A 129 -12.76 6.69 -8.33
N ASN A 130 -11.99 5.86 -7.63
CA ASN A 130 -11.83 5.90 -6.17
C ASN A 130 -11.34 7.27 -5.69
N ARG A 131 -10.34 7.86 -6.35
CA ARG A 131 -9.85 9.21 -6.02
C ARG A 131 -10.91 10.28 -6.25
N ALA A 132 -11.67 10.20 -7.33
CA ALA A 132 -12.78 11.12 -7.59
C ALA A 132 -13.87 11.00 -6.50
N ARG A 133 -14.20 9.78 -6.07
CA ARG A 133 -15.13 9.54 -4.95
C ARG A 133 -14.59 10.07 -3.62
N LEU A 134 -13.31 9.84 -3.30
CA LEU A 134 -12.67 10.41 -2.10
C LEU A 134 -12.72 11.94 -2.08
N GLU A 135 -12.45 12.57 -3.22
CA GLU A 135 -12.54 14.03 -3.36
C GLU A 135 -13.98 14.50 -3.15
N ALA A 136 -14.95 13.84 -3.78
CA ALA A 136 -16.36 14.16 -3.59
C ALA A 136 -16.80 14.00 -2.12
N ILE A 137 -16.40 12.91 -1.43
CA ILE A 137 -16.64 12.73 0.00
C ILE A 137 -15.98 13.87 0.78
N SER A 138 -14.73 14.22 0.48
CA SER A 138 -14.03 15.32 1.14
C SER A 138 -14.77 16.65 1.00
N GLN A 139 -15.39 16.92 -0.16
CA GLN A 139 -16.17 18.13 -0.42
C GLN A 139 -17.52 18.16 0.29
N LYS A 140 -18.11 17.00 0.61
CA LYS A 140 -19.34 16.92 1.44
C LYS A 140 -19.11 17.42 2.88
N LEU A 141 -17.87 17.60 3.33
CA LEU A 141 -17.58 18.11 4.66
C LEU A 141 -17.95 19.60 4.75
N THR A 142 -19.21 19.87 5.09
CA THR A 142 -19.74 21.23 5.24
C THR A 142 -19.20 21.93 6.48
N ASP A 143 -18.90 21.19 7.56
CA ASP A 143 -18.31 21.72 8.78
C ASP A 143 -16.81 21.37 8.89
N SER A 144 -16.01 22.05 8.08
CA SER A 144 -14.53 21.94 8.13
C SER A 144 -13.92 22.39 9.47
N ARG A 145 -14.70 23.01 10.36
CA ARG A 145 -14.29 23.44 11.71
C ARG A 145 -14.61 22.39 12.77
N SER A 146 -15.34 21.33 12.43
CA SER A 146 -15.61 20.21 13.33
C SER A 146 -14.30 19.63 13.88
N TRP A 147 -14.15 19.64 15.21
CA TRP A 147 -13.00 19.05 15.88
C TRP A 147 -12.86 17.56 15.57
N TRP A 148 -13.98 16.84 15.43
CA TRP A 148 -14.02 15.45 15.03
C TRP A 148 -13.53 15.22 13.59
N ALA A 149 -13.90 16.08 12.65
CA ALA A 149 -13.36 16.02 11.29
C ALA A 149 -11.85 16.34 11.27
N LEU A 150 -11.41 17.33 12.04
CA LEU A 150 -9.98 17.63 12.20
C LEU A 150 -9.21 16.47 12.82
N TYR A 151 -9.79 15.81 13.82
CA TYR A 151 -9.19 14.63 14.46
C TYR A 151 -8.99 13.49 13.46
N ALA A 152 -9.97 13.26 12.57
CA ALA A 152 -9.84 12.26 11.52
C ALA A 152 -8.81 12.65 10.44
N MET A 153 -8.70 13.93 10.08
CA MET A 153 -7.90 14.36 8.92
C MET A 153 -6.46 14.74 9.24
N VAL A 154 -6.18 15.27 10.43
CA VAL A 154 -4.82 15.69 10.81
C VAL A 154 -3.78 14.55 10.69
N PRO A 155 -4.07 13.30 11.12
CA PRO A 155 -3.16 12.16 10.90
C PRO A 155 -2.87 11.87 9.42
N ARG A 156 -3.79 12.21 8.50
CA ARG A 156 -3.65 11.96 7.05
C ARG A 156 -2.83 13.03 6.33
N TRP A 157 -2.90 14.27 6.82
CA TRP A 157 -2.20 15.40 6.20
C TRP A 157 -0.78 15.60 6.73
N ARG A 158 -0.51 15.17 7.96
CA ARG A 158 0.79 15.30 8.60
C ARG A 158 1.65 14.09 8.28
N ARG A 159 2.93 14.33 8.05
CA ARG A 159 3.92 13.29 7.75
C ARG A 159 5.09 13.38 8.71
N ASN A 160 5.69 12.23 9.00
CA ASN A 160 6.97 12.16 9.71
C ASN A 160 8.14 12.43 8.74
N ASP A 161 9.37 12.38 9.26
CA ASP A 161 10.58 12.69 8.47
C ASP A 161 10.84 11.66 7.36
N ALA A 162 10.31 10.44 7.49
CA ALA A 162 10.33 9.41 6.44
C ALA A 162 9.23 9.62 5.37
N GLY A 163 8.44 10.69 5.46
CA GLY A 163 7.34 10.98 4.53
C GLY A 163 6.09 10.12 4.72
N ARG A 164 6.00 9.33 5.79
CA ARG A 164 4.82 8.49 6.11
C ARG A 164 3.77 9.33 6.83
N THR A 165 2.49 9.10 6.54
CA THR A 165 1.41 9.78 7.26
C THR A 165 1.37 9.30 8.70
N PHE A 166 0.98 10.17 9.64
CA PHE A 166 0.79 9.72 11.02
C PHE A 166 -0.36 8.71 11.14
N LYS A 167 -1.36 8.78 10.25
CA LYS A 167 -2.40 7.75 10.13
C LYS A 167 -1.80 6.35 9.91
N TRP A 168 -0.77 6.25 9.05
CA TRP A 168 -0.04 5.01 8.87
C TRP A 168 0.77 4.65 10.13
N VAL A 169 1.48 5.59 10.75
CA VAL A 169 2.29 5.33 11.95
C VAL A 169 1.43 4.75 13.09
N GLU A 170 0.28 5.36 13.34
CA GLU A 170 -0.67 4.92 14.38
C GLU A 170 -1.32 3.56 14.06
N GLY A 171 -1.52 3.25 12.76
CA GLY A 171 -2.10 1.99 12.34
C GLY A 171 -1.20 0.77 12.51
N ARG A 172 0.11 0.95 12.74
CA ARG A 172 1.09 -0.16 12.83
C ARG A 172 0.73 -1.16 13.92
N MET A 173 0.38 -0.66 15.10
CA MET A 173 0.02 -1.49 16.25
C MET A 173 -1.24 -2.30 15.95
N SER A 174 -2.26 -1.68 15.34
CA SER A 174 -3.49 -2.38 14.95
C SER A 174 -3.23 -3.46 13.90
N CYS A 175 -2.38 -3.17 12.91
CA CYS A 175 -1.96 -4.15 11.91
C CYS A 175 -1.24 -5.34 12.57
N ALA A 176 -0.27 -5.09 13.47
CA ALA A 176 0.45 -6.13 14.18
C ALA A 176 -0.47 -6.97 15.08
N ASN A 177 -1.38 -6.35 15.85
CA ASN A 177 -2.32 -7.05 16.73
C ASN A 177 -3.30 -7.96 15.99
N ARG A 178 -3.57 -7.68 14.70
CA ARG A 178 -4.39 -8.54 13.82
C ARG A 178 -3.56 -9.60 13.09
N GLY A 179 -2.28 -9.76 13.42
CA GLY A 179 -1.36 -10.66 12.74
C GLY A 179 -0.96 -10.19 11.33
N GLY A 180 -1.03 -8.89 11.03
CA GLY A 180 -0.62 -8.31 9.74
C GLY A 180 0.90 -8.18 9.58
N CYS A 181 1.36 -7.59 8.48
CA CYS A 181 2.79 -7.48 8.15
C CYS A 181 3.60 -6.62 9.12
N CYS A 182 2.99 -5.66 9.84
CA CYS A 182 3.70 -4.84 10.83
C CYS A 182 4.21 -5.62 12.05
N GLY A 183 3.67 -6.83 12.31
CA GLY A 183 4.18 -7.72 13.35
C GLY A 183 5.28 -8.67 12.86
N ARG A 184 5.76 -8.49 11.62
CA ARG A 184 6.68 -9.40 10.93
C ARG A 184 7.90 -8.66 10.43
N THR A 185 8.90 -9.40 9.98
CA THR A 185 10.15 -8.88 9.42
C THR A 185 10.09 -8.57 7.92
N CYS A 186 8.95 -8.83 7.25
CA CYS A 186 8.84 -8.73 5.79
C CYS A 186 8.87 -7.29 5.24
N GLY A 187 8.64 -6.27 6.07
CA GLY A 187 8.71 -4.87 5.66
C GLY A 187 7.65 -4.40 4.67
N CYS A 188 6.65 -5.22 4.33
CA CYS A 188 5.73 -4.93 3.22
C CYS A 188 4.88 -3.66 3.42
N CYS A 189 4.58 -3.29 4.67
CA CYS A 189 3.81 -2.07 4.97
C CYS A 189 4.66 -0.79 4.85
N GLU A 190 5.99 -0.91 5.00
CA GLU A 190 6.94 0.20 4.90
C GLU A 190 7.22 0.61 3.45
N GLU A 191 6.86 -0.24 2.50
CA GLU A 191 7.07 -0.06 1.08
C GLU A 191 6.08 0.96 0.47
N VAL A 192 6.54 1.67 -0.56
CA VAL A 192 5.73 2.65 -1.28
C VAL A 192 4.80 1.92 -2.25
N LEU A 193 3.50 2.07 -2.06
CA LEU A 193 2.50 1.52 -2.99
C LEU A 193 2.28 2.40 -4.22
N LEU A 194 2.52 3.70 -4.07
CA LEU A 194 2.31 4.66 -5.12
C LEU A 194 3.08 5.94 -4.82
N GLU A 195 3.79 6.43 -5.83
CA GLU A 195 4.48 7.70 -5.79
C GLU A 195 3.92 8.63 -6.86
N TYR A 196 3.65 9.89 -6.48
CA TYR A 196 3.19 10.91 -7.42
C TYR A 196 3.63 12.30 -6.99
N GLN A 197 3.65 13.23 -7.94
CA GLN A 197 3.93 14.63 -7.68
C GLN A 197 2.63 15.44 -7.69
N ARG A 198 2.52 16.43 -6.79
CA ARG A 198 1.46 17.43 -6.81
C ARG A 198 2.02 18.84 -6.69
N PRO A 199 1.37 19.86 -7.26
CA PRO A 199 1.82 21.24 -7.11
C PRO A 199 1.81 21.67 -5.63
N LYS A 200 2.78 22.52 -5.26
CA LYS A 200 2.74 23.24 -3.99
C LYS A 200 1.62 24.27 -4.03
N TRP A 201 0.93 24.44 -2.92
CA TRP A 201 -0.18 25.41 -2.84
C TRP A 201 0.26 26.87 -3.05
N ARG A 202 1.50 27.21 -2.69
CA ARG A 202 2.00 28.59 -2.66
C ARG A 202 3.15 28.89 -3.64
N ASP A 203 3.72 27.86 -4.27
CA ASP A 203 4.89 27.99 -5.15
C ASP A 203 4.69 27.18 -6.43
N SER A 204 5.42 27.50 -7.50
CA SER A 204 5.49 26.70 -8.73
C SER A 204 6.18 25.33 -8.56
N GLY A 205 6.69 25.04 -7.35
CA GLY A 205 7.36 23.79 -7.04
C GLY A 205 6.40 22.59 -6.93
N LYS A 206 6.95 21.38 -7.02
CA LYS A 206 6.20 20.13 -6.83
C LYS A 206 6.56 19.48 -5.48
N VAL A 207 5.59 18.80 -4.88
CA VAL A 207 5.79 17.94 -3.71
C VAL A 207 5.68 16.49 -4.15
N HIS A 208 6.69 15.69 -3.80
CA HIS A 208 6.66 14.24 -3.97
C HIS A 208 5.85 13.62 -2.85
N ILE A 209 4.87 12.80 -3.20
CA ILE A 209 3.99 12.11 -2.26
C ILE A 209 4.19 10.62 -2.41
N LYS A 210 4.54 9.98 -1.29
CA LYS A 210 4.65 8.52 -1.16
C LYS A 210 3.47 8.00 -0.35
N VAL A 211 2.72 7.07 -0.95
CA VAL A 211 1.58 6.41 -0.32
C VAL A 211 2.05 5.10 0.28
N HIS A 212 1.75 4.93 1.56
CA HIS A 212 2.00 3.71 2.34
C HIS A 212 0.67 3.27 2.94
N SER A 213 0.46 1.96 3.09
CA SER A 213 -0.73 1.45 3.75
C SER A 213 -0.45 0.17 4.54
N HIS A 214 -1.37 -0.17 5.43
CA HIS A 214 -1.37 -1.45 6.13
C HIS A 214 -2.10 -2.51 5.31
N CYS A 215 -1.88 -3.77 5.66
CA CYS A 215 -2.45 -4.91 4.96
C CYS A 215 -3.98 -4.81 4.82
N THR A 216 -4.46 -5.02 3.60
CA THR A 216 -5.85 -5.34 3.30
C THR A 216 -5.96 -6.81 2.88
N ALA A 217 -7.15 -7.25 2.49
CA ALA A 217 -7.37 -8.56 1.88
C ALA A 217 -6.54 -8.78 0.59
N GLU A 218 -6.01 -7.72 -0.02
CA GLU A 218 -5.24 -7.76 -1.26
C GLU A 218 -3.72 -7.82 -1.06
N CYS A 219 -3.24 -7.80 0.19
CA CYS A 219 -1.81 -7.84 0.50
C CYS A 219 -1.20 -9.20 0.12
N ALA A 220 -0.30 -9.22 -0.87
CA ALA A 220 0.35 -10.44 -1.35
C ALA A 220 1.04 -11.25 -0.24
N CYS A 221 1.77 -10.58 0.66
CA CYS A 221 2.45 -11.23 1.78
C CYS A 221 1.47 -11.89 2.77
N CYS A 222 0.34 -11.24 3.05
CA CYS A 222 -0.70 -11.83 3.89
C CYS A 222 -1.36 -13.03 3.22
N ILE A 223 -1.69 -12.92 1.93
CA ILE A 223 -2.26 -14.03 1.15
C ILE A 223 -1.34 -15.25 1.19
N GLN A 224 -0.04 -15.04 0.94
CA GLN A 224 0.96 -16.11 0.99
C GLN A 224 1.09 -16.73 2.38
N PHE A 225 1.13 -15.90 3.42
CA PHE A 225 1.28 -16.41 4.78
C PHE A 225 0.05 -17.19 5.26
N TRP A 226 -1.15 -16.68 5.00
CA TRP A 226 -2.38 -17.35 5.43
C TRP A 226 -2.76 -18.51 4.52
N GLY A 227 -2.19 -18.59 3.30
CA GLY A 227 -2.46 -19.66 2.35
C GLY A 227 -3.82 -19.59 1.67
N PHE A 228 -4.55 -18.48 1.82
CA PHE A 228 -5.84 -18.27 1.15
C PHE A 228 -5.99 -16.83 0.66
N TYR A 229 -6.83 -16.65 -0.36
CA TYR A 229 -7.17 -15.36 -0.93
C TYR A 229 -8.69 -15.21 -1.07
N THR A 230 -9.23 -14.24 -0.33
CA THR A 230 -10.60 -13.77 -0.50
C THR A 230 -10.55 -12.35 -1.04
N PRO A 231 -10.90 -12.12 -2.32
CA PRO A 231 -10.83 -10.79 -2.92
C PRO A 231 -11.71 -9.79 -2.16
N HIS A 232 -11.28 -8.54 -2.12
CA HIS A 232 -12.11 -7.46 -1.57
C HIS A 232 -13.40 -7.34 -2.40
N PRO A 233 -14.59 -7.35 -1.78
CA PRO A 233 -15.87 -7.51 -2.50
C PRO A 233 -16.18 -6.35 -3.46
N ALA A 234 -15.67 -5.15 -3.16
CA ALA A 234 -15.83 -3.97 -4.01
C ALA A 234 -14.81 -3.88 -5.16
N LEU A 235 -13.92 -4.86 -5.34
CA LEU A 235 -12.98 -4.88 -6.45
C LEU A 235 -13.49 -5.73 -7.60
N PRO A 236 -13.14 -5.40 -8.86
CA PRO A 236 -13.57 -6.18 -10.01
C PRO A 236 -13.08 -7.64 -9.90
N ALA A 237 -13.92 -8.55 -10.38
CA ALA A 237 -13.48 -9.92 -10.64
C ALA A 237 -12.35 -9.88 -11.67
N ILE A 238 -11.28 -10.60 -11.37
CA ILE A 238 -10.16 -10.78 -12.31
C ILE A 238 -10.45 -12.03 -13.13
N CYS A 239 -10.02 -12.02 -14.39
CA CYS A 239 -10.12 -13.18 -15.27
C CYS A 239 -9.35 -14.37 -14.68
N SER A 240 -10.01 -15.53 -14.59
CA SER A 240 -9.41 -16.80 -14.15
C SER A 240 -8.44 -17.31 -15.20
#